data_AF-A0A4V2BDH1-F1
#
_entry.id   AF-A0A4V2BDH1-F1
#
_cell.length_a   1.000
_cell.length_b   1.000
_cell.length_c   1.000
_cell.angle_alpha   90.00
_cell.angle_beta   90.00
_cell.angle_gamma   90.00
#
_symmetry.space_group_name_H-M   'P 1'
#
loop_
_entity.id
_entity.type
_entity.pdbx_description
1 polymer ?
#
loop_
_entity_poly.entity_id
_entity_poly.type
_entity_poly.pdbx_seq_one_letter_code
_entity_poly.pdbx_strand_id
1 'polypeptide(L)'
;MVYKQASFNAPDRFQIIDLIRKHAFAILITHHNGTTEVTHLPFTYEEGEGDDGTLYVHLAKANPHWKAIDAAEECLVVFNGPQSYISPRWYPADSQDHIPTWNYAVVHARGKAERIDDPERVFWQMDQIHRAHDSGPLLSVTEDEKASMIPHVVLFKIPISELQSVFKLNQNRSVEDAEGAIRGLAATRNSVKMELSELMRDSLAKRKKDLGSKQGRG
;
A
#
# COMPACT_ATOMS: atom_id res chain seq x y z
N MET A 1 2.07 -3.51 -16.21
CA MET A 1 0.61 -3.39 -16.39
C MET A 1 -0.10 -4.23 -15.34
N VAL A 2 -1.03 -3.65 -14.59
CA VAL A 2 -1.83 -4.39 -13.59
C VAL A 2 -3.15 -4.81 -14.22
N TYR A 3 -3.44 -6.12 -14.22
CA TYR A 3 -4.75 -6.59 -14.63
C TYR A 3 -5.79 -6.20 -13.57
N LYS A 4 -6.79 -5.42 -13.98
CA LYS A 4 -7.84 -4.91 -13.11
C LYS A 4 -9.18 -4.98 -13.83
N GLN A 5 -10.13 -5.73 -13.27
CA GLN A 5 -11.52 -5.64 -13.72
C GLN A 5 -12.11 -4.28 -13.33
N ALA A 6 -12.98 -3.73 -14.17
CA ALA A 6 -13.54 -2.37 -13.99
C ALA A 6 -14.22 -2.14 -12.63
N SER A 7 -14.72 -3.20 -11.98
CA SER A 7 -15.36 -3.13 -10.66
C SER A 7 -14.40 -3.05 -9.48
N PHE A 8 -13.12 -3.39 -9.63
CA PHE A 8 -12.17 -3.55 -8.50
C PHE A 8 -11.42 -2.26 -8.16
N ASN A 9 -12.16 -1.14 -8.09
CA ASN A 9 -11.62 0.16 -7.71
C ASN A 9 -11.54 0.30 -6.19
N ALA A 10 -10.53 1.06 -5.75
CA ALA A 10 -10.52 1.60 -4.40
C ALA A 10 -11.83 2.36 -4.13
N PRO A 11 -12.36 2.32 -2.90
CA PRO A 11 -13.53 3.13 -2.56
C PRO A 11 -13.29 4.60 -2.89
N ASP A 12 -12.15 5.17 -2.52
CA ASP A 12 -11.72 6.53 -2.87
C ASP A 12 -10.19 6.66 -2.79
N ARG A 13 -9.66 7.86 -3.08
CA ARG A 13 -8.23 8.16 -3.01
C ARG A 13 -7.69 8.02 -1.59
N PHE A 14 -8.48 8.38 -0.57
CA PHE A 14 -8.05 8.27 0.82
C PHE A 14 -7.70 6.82 1.17
N GLN A 15 -8.49 5.84 0.73
CA GLN A 15 -8.20 4.42 0.93
C GLN A 15 -6.92 3.93 0.23
N ILE A 16 -6.52 4.54 -0.88
CA ILE A 16 -5.25 4.24 -1.55
C ILE A 16 -4.09 4.73 -0.68
N ILE A 17 -4.14 5.98 -0.23
CA ILE A 17 -3.08 6.59 0.59
C ILE A 17 -3.00 5.94 1.97
N ASP A 18 -4.14 5.63 2.58
CA ASP A 18 -4.22 4.92 3.85
C ASP A 18 -3.58 3.53 3.76
N LEU A 19 -3.78 2.80 2.65
CA LEU A 19 -3.09 1.54 2.39
C LEU A 19 -1.57 1.73 2.30
N ILE A 20 -1.10 2.74 1.54
CA ILE A 20 0.34 3.05 1.44
C ILE A 20 0.95 3.31 2.82
N ARG A 21 0.27 4.11 3.67
CA ARG A 21 0.74 4.47 5.02
C ARG A 21 0.71 3.29 5.99
N LYS A 22 -0.36 2.49 6.01
CA LYS A 22 -0.52 1.35 6.93
C LYS A 22 0.34 0.14 6.54
N HIS A 23 0.53 -0.07 5.25
CA HIS A 23 1.30 -1.20 4.69
C HIS A 23 2.66 -0.72 4.14
N ALA A 24 3.31 0.16 4.90
CA ALA A 24 4.55 0.86 4.55
C ALA A 24 5.76 -0.05 4.31
N PHE A 25 5.75 -1.29 4.83
CA PHE A 25 6.78 -2.29 4.52
C PHE A 25 6.51 -2.91 3.15
N ALA A 26 6.98 -2.23 2.11
CA ALA A 26 6.65 -2.51 0.72
C ALA A 26 7.81 -3.21 -0.02
N ILE A 27 7.52 -3.65 -1.24
CA ILE A 27 8.50 -4.27 -2.13
C ILE A 27 8.97 -3.23 -3.13
N LEU A 28 10.26 -2.91 -3.12
CA LEU A 28 10.92 -2.12 -4.15
C LEU A 28 11.47 -3.05 -5.23
N ILE A 29 11.14 -2.75 -6.47
CA ILE A 29 11.59 -3.48 -7.65
C ILE A 29 12.27 -2.49 -8.59
N THR A 30 13.49 -2.78 -8.99
CA THR A 30 14.20 -2.04 -10.04
C THR A 30 14.65 -2.99 -11.13
N HIS A 31 14.71 -2.47 -12.36
CA HIS A 31 15.27 -3.19 -13.49
C HIS A 31 16.37 -2.35 -14.13
N HIS A 32 17.56 -2.91 -14.23
CA HIS A 32 18.72 -2.23 -14.80
C HIS A 32 19.68 -3.24 -15.40
N ASN A 33 20.19 -2.96 -16.62
CA ASN A 33 21.10 -3.82 -17.36
C ASN A 33 20.66 -5.29 -17.50
N GLY A 34 19.36 -5.52 -17.69
CA GLY A 34 18.79 -6.87 -17.84
C GLY A 34 18.63 -7.64 -16.52
N THR A 35 18.97 -7.04 -15.38
CA THR A 35 18.80 -7.63 -14.05
C THR A 35 17.62 -6.98 -13.34
N THR A 36 16.87 -7.78 -12.60
CA THR A 36 15.80 -7.30 -11.71
C THR A 36 16.24 -7.50 -10.27
N GLU A 37 16.27 -6.41 -9.52
CA GLU A 37 16.57 -6.42 -8.08
C GLU A 37 15.26 -6.22 -7.30
N VAL A 38 15.16 -6.89 -6.15
CA VAL A 38 13.97 -6.85 -5.29
C VAL A 38 14.41 -6.70 -3.84
N THR A 39 13.87 -5.72 -3.12
CA THR A 39 14.12 -5.57 -1.68
C THR A 39 12.86 -5.15 -0.96
N HIS A 40 12.65 -5.68 0.25
CA HIS A 40 11.55 -5.30 1.12
C HIS A 40 12.04 -4.23 2.09
N LEU A 41 11.42 -3.05 2.06
CA LEU A 41 11.87 -1.87 2.80
C LEU A 41 10.69 -1.12 3.41
N PRO A 42 10.88 -0.44 4.56
CA PRO A 42 9.92 0.53 5.05
C PRO A 42 9.97 1.81 4.22
N PHE A 43 8.80 2.27 3.80
CA PHE A 43 8.58 3.52 3.09
C PHE A 43 7.81 4.53 3.94
N THR A 44 8.00 5.81 3.67
CA THR A 44 7.10 6.88 4.15
C THR A 44 6.53 7.60 2.93
N TYR A 45 5.40 8.27 3.13
CA TYR A 45 4.66 8.96 2.08
C TYR A 45 4.37 10.40 2.48
N GLU A 46 4.81 11.34 1.65
CA GLU A 46 4.59 12.78 1.83
C GLU A 46 3.62 13.31 0.75
N GLU A 47 2.62 14.08 1.20
CA GLU A 47 1.68 14.78 0.32
C GLU A 47 2.29 16.11 -0.17
N GLY A 48 1.95 16.54 -1.39
CA GLY A 48 2.25 17.89 -1.87
C GLY A 48 3.52 18.03 -2.73
N GLU A 49 4.32 16.97 -2.89
CA GLU A 49 5.39 16.90 -3.90
C GLU A 49 4.93 16.01 -5.06
N GLY A 50 4.47 16.62 -6.16
CA GLY A 50 3.87 15.91 -7.30
C GLY A 50 2.36 15.62 -7.14
N ASP A 51 1.70 15.16 -8.21
CA ASP A 51 0.25 14.97 -8.23
C ASP A 51 -0.21 13.80 -7.33
N ASP A 52 0.60 12.73 -7.29
CA ASP A 52 0.35 11.52 -6.50
C ASP A 52 1.20 11.42 -5.23
N GLY A 53 1.94 12.47 -4.87
CA GLY A 53 2.83 12.52 -3.72
C GLY A 53 4.20 11.88 -3.96
N THR A 54 5.02 11.82 -2.91
CA THR A 54 6.39 11.31 -2.95
C THR A 54 6.59 10.22 -1.91
N LEU A 55 7.25 9.13 -2.33
CA LEU A 55 7.71 8.08 -1.43
C LEU A 55 9.15 8.34 -0.99
N TYR A 56 9.46 8.11 0.28
CA TYR A 56 10.83 8.13 0.77
C TYR A 56 11.22 6.74 1.28
N VAL A 57 12.46 6.34 1.00
CA VAL A 57 13.01 5.05 1.42
C VAL A 57 14.50 5.19 1.67
N HIS A 58 14.98 4.52 2.71
CA HIS A 58 16.41 4.39 2.94
C HIS A 58 16.83 2.93 3.02
N LEU A 59 18.08 2.67 2.68
CA LEU A 59 18.68 1.35 2.78
C LEU A 59 20.13 1.45 3.21
N ALA A 60 20.62 0.39 3.85
CA ALA A 60 22.02 0.30 4.24
C ALA A 60 22.91 0.37 2.98
N LYS A 61 24.01 1.12 3.06
CA LYS A 61 25.00 1.26 1.98
C LYS A 61 25.65 -0.07 1.57
N ALA A 62 25.62 -1.07 2.47
CA ALA A 62 26.04 -2.43 2.21
C ALA A 62 25.09 -3.22 1.29
N ASN A 63 23.80 -2.83 1.19
CA ASN A 63 22.86 -3.45 0.27
C ASN A 63 23.14 -2.93 -1.16
N PRO A 64 23.61 -3.77 -2.10
CA PRO A 64 23.99 -3.32 -3.43
C PRO A 64 22.83 -2.77 -4.27
N HIS A 65 21.56 -3.02 -3.88
CA HIS A 65 20.39 -2.54 -4.60
C HIS A 65 20.37 -1.01 -4.73
N TRP A 66 20.99 -0.23 -3.82
CA TRP A 66 21.04 1.23 -3.97
C TRP A 66 21.70 1.68 -5.27
N LYS A 67 22.67 0.92 -5.79
CA LYS A 67 23.32 1.20 -7.07
C LYS A 67 22.39 0.96 -8.26
N ALA A 68 21.55 -0.08 -8.17
CA ALA A 68 20.55 -0.37 -9.18
C ALA A 68 19.40 0.65 -9.14
N ILE A 69 19.03 1.16 -7.95
CA ILE A 69 18.09 2.29 -7.80
C ILE A 69 18.64 3.55 -8.46
N ASP A 70 19.90 3.93 -8.17
CA ASP A 70 20.57 5.10 -8.76
C ASP A 70 20.62 5.05 -10.30
N ALA A 71 20.76 3.85 -10.86
CA ALA A 71 20.90 3.64 -12.30
C ALA A 71 19.59 3.31 -13.03
N ALA A 72 18.50 3.03 -12.31
CA ALA A 72 17.22 2.69 -12.90
C ALA A 72 16.51 3.93 -13.47
N GLU A 73 15.94 3.79 -14.66
CA GLU A 73 15.08 4.84 -15.24
C GLU A 73 13.75 4.98 -14.47
N GLU A 74 13.28 3.86 -13.91
CA GLU A 74 12.03 3.77 -13.16
C GLU A 74 12.13 2.70 -12.07
N CYS A 75 11.52 2.98 -10.93
CA CYS A 75 11.28 2.05 -9.83
C CYS A 75 9.79 1.68 -9.76
N LEU A 76 9.50 0.45 -9.34
CA LEU A 76 8.15 0.01 -8.97
C LEU A 76 8.11 -0.34 -7.48
N VAL A 77 7.20 0.29 -6.75
CA VAL A 77 6.94 0.00 -5.34
C VAL A 77 5.58 -0.67 -5.21
N VAL A 78 5.53 -1.82 -4.53
CA VAL A 78 4.31 -2.62 -4.32
C VAL A 78 3.96 -2.66 -2.83
N PHE A 79 2.86 -2.00 -2.49
CA PHE A 79 2.25 -2.02 -1.15
C PHE A 79 1.17 -3.10 -1.12
N ASN A 80 1.37 -4.12 -0.29
CA ASN A 80 0.44 -5.23 -0.15
C ASN A 80 -0.49 -4.97 1.04
N GLY A 81 -1.75 -4.67 0.75
CA GLY A 81 -2.79 -4.52 1.78
C GLY A 81 -3.36 -5.86 2.26
N PRO A 82 -4.46 -5.83 3.01
CA PRO A 82 -5.06 -7.04 3.54
C PRO A 82 -5.61 -7.92 2.43
N GLN A 83 -5.52 -9.24 2.63
CA GLN A 83 -6.01 -10.23 1.68
C GLN A 83 -6.63 -11.43 2.39
N SER A 84 -7.53 -12.13 1.70
CA SER A 84 -7.99 -13.44 2.15
C SER A 84 -8.71 -14.24 1.08
N TYR A 85 -8.69 -15.56 1.27
CA TYR A 85 -9.64 -16.47 0.66
C TYR A 85 -11.07 -16.16 1.13
N ILE A 86 -11.99 -16.08 0.18
CA ILE A 86 -13.42 -15.93 0.40
C ILE A 86 -14.11 -17.28 0.19
N SER A 87 -14.64 -17.82 1.29
CA SER A 87 -15.35 -19.09 1.26
C SER A 87 -16.75 -18.90 0.68
N PRO A 88 -17.16 -19.71 -0.31
CA PRO A 88 -18.52 -19.66 -0.82
C PRO A 88 -19.56 -20.03 0.24
N ARG A 89 -19.14 -20.75 1.30
CA ARG A 89 -19.99 -21.06 2.47
C ARG A 89 -20.46 -19.84 3.25
N TRP A 90 -19.90 -18.66 2.98
CA TRP A 90 -20.30 -17.41 3.61
C TRP A 90 -21.44 -16.72 2.87
N TYR A 91 -21.74 -17.13 1.64
CA TYR A 91 -22.83 -16.58 0.85
C TYR A 91 -24.18 -17.20 1.25
N PRO A 92 -25.30 -16.49 1.01
CA PRO A 92 -26.65 -17.07 1.12
C PRO A 92 -26.78 -18.34 0.27
N ALA A 93 -27.60 -19.30 0.71
CA ALA A 93 -27.76 -20.59 0.05
C ALA A 93 -28.33 -20.47 -1.37
N ASP A 94 -29.14 -19.45 -1.61
CA ASP A 94 -29.75 -19.10 -2.90
C ASP A 94 -28.86 -18.22 -3.79
N SER A 95 -27.62 -17.93 -3.37
CA SER A 95 -26.66 -17.21 -4.21
C SER A 95 -26.41 -17.98 -5.51
N GLN A 96 -26.37 -17.24 -6.63
CA GLN A 96 -26.26 -17.81 -7.98
C GLN A 96 -24.84 -18.27 -8.32
N ASP A 97 -23.83 -17.85 -7.55
CA ASP A 97 -22.43 -18.12 -7.85
C ASP A 97 -21.63 -18.44 -6.56
N HIS A 98 -21.45 -19.74 -6.33
CA HIS A 98 -20.69 -20.31 -5.21
C HIS A 98 -19.22 -20.57 -5.56
N ILE A 99 -18.63 -19.76 -6.44
CA ILE A 99 -17.22 -19.92 -6.81
C ILE A 99 -16.32 -19.30 -5.72
N PRO A 100 -15.35 -20.06 -5.17
CA PRO A 100 -14.37 -19.53 -4.24
C PRO A 100 -13.45 -18.51 -4.91
N THR A 101 -13.05 -17.48 -4.18
CA THR A 101 -12.19 -16.41 -4.71
C THR A 101 -11.21 -15.90 -3.66
N TRP A 102 -10.29 -15.03 -4.07
CA TRP A 102 -9.49 -14.21 -3.19
C TRP A 102 -9.92 -12.75 -3.30
N ASN A 103 -10.06 -12.10 -2.15
CA ASN A 103 -10.16 -10.66 -2.04
C ASN A 103 -8.86 -10.10 -1.49
N TYR A 104 -8.47 -8.94 -2.00
CA TYR A 104 -7.21 -8.29 -1.65
C TYR A 104 -7.25 -6.81 -2.01
N ALA A 105 -6.38 -6.04 -1.38
CA ALA A 105 -6.06 -4.68 -1.77
C ALA A 105 -4.55 -4.55 -2.03
N VAL A 106 -4.17 -3.88 -3.11
CA VAL A 106 -2.77 -3.64 -3.48
C VAL A 106 -2.62 -2.29 -4.18
N VAL A 107 -1.50 -1.61 -3.92
CA VAL A 107 -1.14 -0.36 -4.58
C VAL A 107 0.25 -0.51 -5.20
N HIS A 108 0.36 -0.14 -6.47
CA HIS A 108 1.59 -0.11 -7.24
C HIS A 108 1.90 1.35 -7.56
N ALA A 109 3.02 1.85 -7.07
CA ALA A 109 3.52 3.18 -7.35
C ALA A 109 4.76 3.08 -8.24
N ARG A 110 4.78 3.86 -9.33
CA ARG A 110 5.96 4.02 -10.17
C ARG A 110 6.53 5.42 -10.05
N GLY A 111 7.83 5.53 -10.24
CA GLY A 111 8.52 6.81 -10.26
C GLY A 111 10.02 6.63 -10.46
N LYS A 112 10.70 7.70 -10.84
CA LYS A 112 12.16 7.72 -10.90
C LYS A 112 12.72 8.08 -9.53
N ALA A 113 13.63 7.27 -9.01
CA ALA A 113 14.27 7.56 -7.73
C ALA A 113 15.29 8.69 -7.87
N GLU A 114 15.34 9.56 -6.88
CA GLU A 114 16.31 10.63 -6.73
C GLU A 114 17.03 10.45 -5.40
N ARG A 115 18.35 10.32 -5.47
CA ARG A 115 19.19 10.19 -4.28
C ARG A 115 19.25 11.50 -3.51
N ILE A 116 19.21 11.39 -2.19
CA ILE A 116 19.35 12.52 -1.26
C ILE A 116 20.56 12.24 -0.37
N ASP A 117 21.57 13.11 -0.46
CA ASP A 117 22.79 13.02 0.37
C ASP A 117 22.77 14.02 1.55
N ASP A 118 21.69 14.78 1.74
CA ASP A 118 21.52 15.69 2.88
C ASP A 118 21.39 14.90 4.20
N PRO A 119 22.37 15.02 5.14
CA PRO A 119 22.37 14.31 6.41
C PRO A 119 21.09 14.53 7.25
N GLU A 120 20.55 15.74 7.23
CA GLU A 120 19.33 16.07 7.99
C GLU A 120 18.12 15.33 7.43
N ARG A 121 18.04 15.19 6.10
CA ARG A 121 16.97 14.43 5.44
C ARG A 121 17.11 12.92 5.67
N VAL A 122 18.34 12.40 5.71
CA VAL A 122 18.60 11.00 6.08
C VAL A 122 18.08 10.73 7.49
N PHE A 123 18.46 11.56 8.45
CA PHE A 123 18.01 11.39 9.84
C PHE A 123 16.50 11.58 9.98
N TRP A 124 15.92 12.59 9.31
CA TRP A 124 14.47 12.80 9.27
C TRP A 124 13.74 11.53 8.82
N GLN A 125 14.20 10.87 7.76
CA GLN A 125 13.56 9.65 7.27
C GLN A 125 13.62 8.50 8.28
N MET A 126 14.75 8.37 9.00
CA MET A 126 14.89 7.37 10.07
C MET A 126 13.93 7.65 11.23
N ASP A 127 13.78 8.91 11.62
CA ASP A 127 12.84 9.35 12.67
C ASP A 127 11.37 9.16 12.25
N GLN A 128 11.01 9.42 10.98
CA GLN A 128 9.65 9.18 10.47
C GLN A 128 9.26 7.70 10.58
N ILE A 129 10.14 6.79 10.18
CA ILE A 129 9.90 5.35 10.29
C ILE A 129 9.78 4.94 11.76
N HIS A 130 10.64 5.46 12.64
CA HIS A 130 10.57 5.17 14.07
C HIS A 130 9.23 5.60 14.67
N ARG A 131 8.79 6.83 14.43
CA ARG A 131 7.50 7.36 14.93
C ARG A 131 6.28 6.61 14.40
N ALA A 132 6.38 6.00 13.22
CA ALA A 132 5.31 5.19 12.66
C ALA A 132 5.12 3.85 13.41
N HIS A 133 6.12 3.39 14.16
CA HIS A 133 6.11 2.08 14.82
C HIS A 133 6.23 2.13 16.35
N ASP A 134 6.76 3.20 16.91
CA ASP A 134 6.94 3.37 18.35
C ASP A 134 6.38 4.71 18.83
N SER A 135 5.86 4.72 20.05
CA SER A 135 5.37 5.93 20.70
C SER A 135 6.55 6.72 21.25
N GLY A 136 7.16 7.54 20.41
CA GLY A 136 8.25 8.40 20.83
C GLY A 136 9.08 8.88 19.65
N PRO A 137 9.76 10.02 19.78
CA PRO A 137 10.78 10.40 18.83
C PRO A 137 12.03 9.51 18.96
N LEU A 138 12.82 9.37 17.89
CA LEU A 138 14.19 8.85 17.97
C LEU A 138 15.14 9.84 18.71
N LEU A 139 14.60 10.89 19.35
CA LEU A 139 15.30 12.04 19.94
C LEU A 139 16.21 11.71 21.13
N SER A 140 16.47 10.43 21.44
CA SER A 140 17.52 10.04 22.39
C SER A 140 18.91 9.89 21.76
N VAL A 141 19.04 10.06 20.44
CA VAL A 141 20.32 9.93 19.72
C VAL A 141 21.10 11.25 19.75
N THR A 142 22.34 11.21 20.24
CA THR A 142 23.29 12.34 20.25
C THR A 142 23.76 12.72 18.85
N GLU A 143 24.28 13.94 18.68
CA GLU A 143 24.84 14.37 17.38
C GLU A 143 25.98 13.47 16.90
N ASP A 144 26.81 12.96 17.82
CA ASP A 144 27.90 12.03 17.48
C ASP A 144 27.37 10.69 16.96
N GLU A 145 26.31 10.16 17.57
CA GLU A 145 25.65 8.93 17.11
C GLU A 145 25.00 9.14 15.74
N LYS A 146 24.31 10.27 15.52
CA LYS A 146 23.77 10.62 14.18
C LYS A 146 24.87 10.65 13.14
N ALA A 147 25.95 11.37 13.41
CA ALA A 147 27.10 11.48 12.52
C ALA A 147 27.75 10.13 12.20
N SER A 148 27.69 9.17 13.14
CA SER A 148 28.19 7.81 12.93
C SER A 148 27.28 6.95 12.04
N MET A 149 25.95 7.15 12.09
CA MET A 149 24.98 6.32 11.36
C MET A 149 24.78 6.76 9.91
N ILE A 150 24.68 8.07 9.66
CA ILE A 150 24.34 8.65 8.35
C ILE A 150 25.23 8.13 7.20
N PRO A 151 26.57 8.01 7.34
CA PRO A 151 27.44 7.52 6.27
C PRO A 151 27.15 6.08 5.78
N HIS A 152 26.40 5.31 6.58
CA HIS A 152 26.04 3.91 6.31
C HIS A 152 24.65 3.75 5.70
N VAL A 153 23.94 4.84 5.45
CA VAL A 153 22.57 4.84 4.91
C VAL A 153 22.55 5.61 3.59
N VAL A 154 21.76 5.11 2.63
CA VAL A 154 21.48 5.80 1.37
C VAL A 154 19.98 6.09 1.34
N LEU A 155 19.62 7.37 1.18
CA LEU A 155 18.24 7.83 1.10
C LEU A 155 17.87 8.12 -0.34
N PHE A 156 16.66 7.70 -0.71
CA PHE A 156 16.01 8.05 -1.96
C PHE A 156 14.65 8.68 -1.69
N LYS A 157 14.28 9.64 -2.53
CA LYS A 157 12.89 10.00 -2.76
C LYS A 157 12.43 9.50 -4.13
N ILE A 158 11.16 9.18 -4.26
CA ILE A 158 10.54 8.69 -5.48
C ILE A 158 9.24 9.46 -5.69
N PRO A 159 9.27 10.58 -6.43
CA PRO A 159 8.06 11.26 -6.87
C PRO A 159 7.20 10.29 -7.69
N ILE A 160 5.94 10.13 -7.33
CA ILE A 160 5.07 9.14 -7.98
C ILE A 160 4.61 9.68 -9.34
N SER A 161 5.01 9.00 -10.41
CA SER A 161 4.60 9.29 -11.79
C SER A 161 3.34 8.53 -12.21
N GLU A 162 3.10 7.36 -11.61
CA GLU A 162 1.90 6.57 -11.85
C GLU A 162 1.50 5.81 -10.59
N LEU A 163 0.25 6.00 -10.16
CA LEU A 163 -0.34 5.27 -9.05
C LEU A 163 -1.48 4.35 -9.52
N GLN A 164 -1.25 3.04 -9.47
CA GLN A 164 -2.25 2.02 -9.83
C GLN A 164 -2.68 1.24 -8.59
N SER A 165 -3.96 0.92 -8.49
CA SER A 165 -4.47 0.14 -7.36
C SER A 165 -5.54 -0.87 -7.77
N VAL A 166 -5.57 -2.00 -7.07
CA VAL A 166 -6.61 -3.02 -7.19
C VAL A 166 -7.17 -3.30 -5.81
N PHE A 167 -8.49 -3.10 -5.68
CA PHE A 167 -9.25 -3.43 -4.49
C PHE A 167 -10.32 -4.42 -4.92
N LYS A 168 -10.01 -5.71 -4.83
CA LYS A 168 -10.96 -6.79 -5.15
C LYS A 168 -11.68 -7.17 -3.86
N LEU A 169 -12.91 -6.67 -3.70
CA LEU A 169 -13.67 -6.65 -2.45
C LEU A 169 -15.11 -7.17 -2.63
N ASN A 170 -15.34 -8.08 -3.59
CA ASN A 170 -16.67 -8.57 -4.01
C ASN A 170 -17.61 -7.50 -4.60
N GLN A 171 -17.11 -6.42 -5.20
CA GLN A 171 -17.98 -5.38 -5.78
C GLN A 171 -18.85 -5.87 -6.95
N ASN A 172 -18.46 -6.96 -7.60
CA ASN A 172 -19.18 -7.60 -8.69
C ASN A 172 -20.25 -8.62 -8.21
N ARG A 173 -20.45 -8.78 -6.90
CA ARG A 173 -21.46 -9.68 -6.31
C ARG A 173 -22.71 -8.91 -5.85
N SER A 174 -23.74 -9.62 -5.41
CA SER A 174 -24.91 -9.01 -4.76
C SER A 174 -24.52 -8.32 -3.45
N VAL A 175 -25.43 -7.51 -2.89
CA VAL A 175 -25.21 -6.88 -1.57
C VAL A 175 -25.14 -7.96 -0.49
N GLU A 176 -26.02 -8.95 -0.59
CA GLU A 176 -26.20 -10.04 0.36
C GLU A 176 -24.96 -10.95 0.39
N ASP A 177 -24.37 -11.24 -0.78
CA ASP A 177 -23.11 -12.00 -0.88
C ASP A 177 -21.94 -11.24 -0.24
N ALA A 178 -21.85 -9.93 -0.50
CA ALA A 178 -20.80 -9.09 0.07
C ALA A 178 -20.92 -9.04 1.61
N GLU A 179 -22.13 -8.86 2.14
CA GLU A 179 -22.40 -8.91 3.58
C GLU A 179 -22.09 -10.27 4.21
N GLY A 180 -22.41 -11.36 3.50
CA GLY A 180 -22.05 -12.72 3.89
C GLY A 180 -20.53 -12.89 4.07
N ALA A 181 -19.76 -12.49 3.06
CA ALA A 181 -18.30 -12.53 3.12
C ALA A 181 -17.73 -11.65 4.25
N ILE A 182 -18.27 -10.44 4.45
CA ILE A 182 -17.87 -9.54 5.55
C ILE A 182 -18.06 -10.23 6.90
N ARG A 183 -19.23 -10.84 7.14
CA ARG A 183 -19.51 -11.58 8.38
C ARG A 183 -18.55 -12.75 8.56
N GLY A 184 -18.31 -13.52 7.50
CA GLY A 184 -17.39 -14.65 7.50
C GLY A 184 -15.96 -14.26 7.89
N LEU A 185 -15.44 -13.18 7.33
CA LEU A 185 -14.10 -12.66 7.64
C LEU A 185 -14.00 -12.15 9.08
N ALA A 186 -14.96 -11.34 9.52
CA ALA A 186 -14.98 -10.73 10.85
C ALA A 186 -15.04 -11.78 11.99
N ALA A 187 -15.60 -12.96 11.73
CA ALA A 187 -15.71 -14.03 12.73
C ALA A 187 -14.39 -14.79 13.01
N THR A 188 -13.34 -14.58 12.22
CA THR A 188 -12.13 -15.44 12.25
C THR A 188 -11.10 -15.10 13.33
N ARG A 189 -11.27 -13.99 14.09
CA ARG A 189 -10.28 -13.44 15.05
C ARG A 189 -8.88 -13.18 14.46
N ASN A 190 -8.73 -13.19 13.13
CA ASN A 190 -7.47 -12.91 12.44
C ASN A 190 -7.45 -11.43 12.02
N SER A 191 -6.41 -10.69 12.42
CA SER A 191 -6.31 -9.24 12.20
C SER A 191 -6.39 -8.85 10.72
N VAL A 192 -5.66 -9.54 9.84
CA VAL A 192 -5.70 -9.28 8.39
C VAL A 192 -7.10 -9.50 7.81
N LYS A 193 -7.79 -10.55 8.24
CA LYS A 193 -9.18 -10.81 7.81
C LYS A 193 -10.15 -9.77 8.34
N MET A 194 -9.96 -9.30 9.57
CA MET A 194 -10.78 -8.24 10.16
C MET A 194 -10.58 -6.91 9.42
N GLU A 195 -9.33 -6.53 9.12
CA GLU A 195 -9.00 -5.36 8.31
C GLU A 195 -9.62 -5.44 6.91
N LEU A 196 -9.50 -6.59 6.24
CA LEU A 196 -10.17 -6.81 4.95
C LEU A 196 -11.70 -6.66 5.06
N SER A 197 -12.29 -7.15 6.14
CA SER A 197 -13.74 -7.03 6.37
C SER A 197 -14.19 -5.59 6.54
N GLU A 198 -13.37 -4.74 7.17
CA GLU A 198 -13.64 -3.31 7.33
C GLU A 198 -13.54 -2.59 5.99
N LEU A 199 -12.49 -2.85 5.23
CA LEU A 199 -12.32 -2.30 3.88
C LEU A 199 -13.47 -2.71 2.94
N MET A 200 -13.96 -3.96 3.06
CA MET A 200 -15.14 -4.43 2.34
C MET A 200 -16.42 -3.70 2.77
N ARG A 201 -16.59 -3.37 4.06
CA ARG A 201 -17.74 -2.57 4.56
C ARG A 201 -17.73 -1.17 3.97
N ASP A 202 -16.58 -0.50 3.95
CA ASP A 202 -16.44 0.84 3.39
C ASP A 202 -16.80 0.87 1.90
N SER A 203 -16.29 -0.12 1.15
CA SER A 203 -16.61 -0.29 -0.27
C SER A 203 -18.12 -0.52 -0.49
N LEU A 204 -18.74 -1.38 0.32
CA LEU A 204 -20.17 -1.68 0.22
C LEU A 204 -21.04 -0.46 0.59
N ALA A 205 -20.68 0.28 1.64
CA ALA A 205 -21.39 1.48 2.05
C ALA A 205 -21.40 2.55 0.96
N LYS A 206 -20.25 2.78 0.31
CA LYS A 206 -20.15 3.69 -0.84
C LYS A 206 -21.04 3.23 -2.00
N ARG A 207 -20.98 1.95 -2.35
CA ARG A 207 -21.83 1.37 -3.41
C ARG A 207 -23.32 1.57 -3.12
N LYS A 208 -23.78 1.35 -1.88
CA LYS A 208 -25.19 1.56 -1.49
C LYS A 208 -25.61 3.02 -1.66
N LYS A 209 -24.75 3.97 -1.27
CA LYS A 209 -24.98 5.42 -1.47
C LYS A 209 -25.09 5.79 -2.95
N ASP A 210 -24.22 5.24 -3.79
CA ASP A 210 -24.23 5.51 -5.24
C ASP A 210 -25.48 4.93 -5.93
N LEU A 211 -26.02 3.81 -5.44
CA LEU A 211 -27.28 3.24 -5.93
C LEU A 211 -28.50 4.08 -5.50
N GLY A 212 -28.55 4.52 -4.24
CA GLY A 212 -29.65 5.36 -3.73
C GLY A 212 -29.71 6.74 -4.39
N SER A 213 -28.55 7.35 -4.70
CA SER A 213 -28.52 8.65 -5.39
C SER A 213 -28.99 8.59 -6.85
N LYS A 214 -28.92 7.42 -7.50
CA LYS A 214 -29.46 7.20 -8.85
C LYS A 214 -30.98 7.00 -8.85
N GLN A 215 -31.56 6.46 -7.77
CA GLN A 215 -33.01 6.26 -7.66
C GLN A 215 -33.78 7.53 -7.29
N GLY A 216 -33.13 8.50 -6.62
CA GLY A 216 -33.75 9.79 -6.23
C GLY A 216 -33.67 10.92 -7.27
N ARG A 217 -33.20 10.64 -8.50
CA ARG A 217 -33.12 11.60 -9.62
C ARG A 217 -34.10 11.28 -10.77
N GLY A 218 -35.06 10.39 -10.52
CA GLY A 218 -36.13 10.01 -11.46
C GLY A 218 -37.43 10.73 -11.15
#